data_AF-A0A7K8AXT5-F1
#
_entry.id   AF-A0A7K8AXT5-F1
#
_cell.length_a   1.000
_cell.length_b   1.000
_cell.length_c   1.000
_cell.angle_alpha   90.00
_cell.angle_beta   90.00
_cell.angle_gamma   90.00
#
_symmetry.space_group_name_H-M   'P 1'
#
loop_
_entity.id
_entity.type
_entity.pdbx_description
1 polymer ?
#
loop_
_entity_poly.entity_id
_entity_poly.type
_entity_poly.pdbx_seq_one_letter_code
_entity_poly.pdbx_strand_id
1 'polypeptide(L)'
;MAQRRSLAVPYGAPVLAISFLACVATGLELSVNNHAADFTLSTELGPPISLSCLVHNSSQDEELLWYRGDGQVDLKDGNKVNISNVCISPVNESDNGVTFSCRLARDKSVQVSVILDIQFPPRLSGEETLHVEEDKDVTLTCNSKSNPQAYGIWYKDNHTLTLQQSRHELYQTSEIFRLSIKKVQKSDNGTYTCMMQSLLGSGTRDFYLIVEDKKPVFPKEAIIAAVVVVAIIVFFGIVARRDKFFKVW
;
A
#
# COMPACT_ATOMS: atom_id res chain seq x y z
N MET A 1 -58.86 42.42 4.25
CA MET A 1 -58.93 42.29 2.78
C MET A 1 -57.74 43.00 2.17
N ALA A 2 -57.08 42.33 1.22
CA ALA A 2 -56.01 42.84 0.34
C ALA A 2 -54.68 43.25 1.04
N GLN A 3 -53.48 42.93 0.56
CA GLN A 3 -53.07 42.44 -0.75
C GLN A 3 -51.74 41.68 -0.61
N ARG A 4 -51.73 40.45 -1.14
CA ARG A 4 -50.55 39.62 -1.37
C ARG A 4 -49.66 40.34 -2.40
N ARG A 5 -48.41 40.63 -2.07
CA ARG A 5 -47.36 40.92 -3.06
C ARG A 5 -46.34 39.79 -3.04
N SER A 6 -46.46 38.93 -4.04
CA SER A 6 -45.46 37.94 -4.42
C SER A 6 -44.26 38.68 -5.01
N LEU A 7 -43.06 38.40 -4.52
CA LEU A 7 -41.81 38.73 -5.22
C LEU A 7 -41.05 37.44 -5.48
N ALA A 8 -40.67 37.29 -6.74
CA ALA A 8 -40.10 36.09 -7.33
C ALA A 8 -38.67 35.82 -6.83
N VAL A 9 -38.35 34.54 -6.80
CA VAL A 9 -37.04 33.93 -6.55
C VAL A 9 -36.12 34.13 -7.76
N PRO A 10 -34.83 34.46 -7.56
CA PRO A 10 -33.75 33.98 -8.42
C PRO A 10 -32.92 32.97 -7.60
N TYR A 11 -33.22 31.68 -7.71
CA TYR A 11 -32.43 30.68 -8.43
C TYR A 11 -30.95 31.04 -8.61
N GLY A 12 -30.09 30.23 -7.99
CA GLY A 12 -28.71 30.03 -8.44
C GLY A 12 -27.66 30.92 -7.81
N ALA A 13 -27.43 30.79 -6.50
CA ALA A 13 -26.08 31.05 -5.98
C ALA A 13 -25.18 29.87 -6.40
N PRO A 14 -24.08 30.09 -7.13
CA PRO A 14 -23.21 29.01 -7.53
C PRO A 14 -22.51 28.44 -6.29
N VAL A 15 -22.66 27.14 -6.07
CA VAL A 15 -22.01 26.33 -5.02
C VAL A 15 -20.47 26.27 -5.20
N LEU A 16 -19.90 27.04 -6.12
CA LEU A 16 -18.49 27.02 -6.51
C LEU A 16 -17.60 28.03 -5.78
N ALA A 17 -18.11 28.73 -4.76
CA ALA A 17 -17.34 29.69 -3.97
C ALA A 17 -16.99 29.20 -2.54
N ILE A 18 -17.18 27.91 -2.23
CA ILE A 18 -16.87 27.34 -0.90
C ILE A 18 -15.51 26.59 -0.89
N SER A 19 -14.88 26.38 -2.05
CA SER A 19 -13.73 25.47 -2.17
C SER A 19 -12.33 26.10 -2.08
N PHE A 20 -12.17 27.37 -1.70
CA PHE A 20 -10.84 28.00 -1.58
C PHE A 20 -10.53 28.71 -0.26
N LEU A 21 -11.39 28.60 0.76
CA LEU A 21 -11.16 29.17 2.10
C LEU A 21 -11.18 28.12 3.22
N ALA A 22 -10.89 26.86 2.90
CA ALA A 22 -11.04 25.74 3.84
C ALA A 22 -9.87 25.52 4.82
N CYS A 23 -8.88 26.43 4.90
CA CYS A 23 -7.69 26.24 5.75
C CYS A 23 -7.60 27.21 6.94
N VAL A 24 -8.71 27.82 7.37
CA VAL A 24 -8.70 28.90 8.38
C VAL A 24 -9.17 28.44 9.78
N ALA A 25 -9.61 27.19 9.98
CA ALA A 25 -10.26 26.80 11.25
C ALA A 25 -9.70 25.55 11.96
N THR A 26 -8.84 24.74 11.33
CA THR A 26 -8.29 23.52 11.93
C THR A 26 -6.78 23.49 11.74
N GLY A 27 -6.06 24.10 12.68
CA GLY A 27 -4.61 24.17 12.57
C GLY A 27 -3.89 24.14 13.90
N LEU A 28 -2.64 23.69 13.84
CA LEU A 28 -1.73 23.67 14.97
C LEU A 28 -0.82 24.90 14.89
N GLU A 29 -0.78 25.69 15.95
CA GLU A 29 0.19 26.78 16.10
C GLU A 29 1.50 26.25 16.70
N LEU A 30 2.60 26.49 16.00
CA LEU A 30 3.97 26.16 16.38
C LEU A 30 4.70 27.45 16.75
N SER A 31 5.54 27.42 17.79
CA SER A 31 6.28 28.60 18.24
C SER A 31 7.79 28.42 18.13
N VAL A 32 8.46 29.51 17.74
CA VAL A 32 9.91 29.61 17.63
C VAL A 32 10.42 30.65 18.64
N ASN A 33 11.45 30.30 19.44
CA ASN A 33 12.06 31.09 20.53
C ASN A 33 11.31 31.18 21.88
N ASN A 34 10.57 30.14 22.28
CA ASN A 34 10.87 29.45 23.57
C ASN A 34 10.36 28.00 23.58
N HIS A 35 10.72 27.31 22.48
CA HIS A 35 10.72 25.88 22.18
C HIS A 35 9.60 25.01 22.76
N ALA A 36 8.66 24.67 21.89
CA ALA A 36 7.70 23.60 22.11
C ALA A 36 8.20 22.37 21.29
N ALA A 37 8.27 21.20 21.93
CA ALA A 37 8.94 19.96 21.48
C ALA A 37 8.55 19.47 20.08
N ASP A 38 9.23 18.47 19.54
CA ASP A 38 8.74 17.76 18.34
C ASP A 38 7.35 17.18 18.63
N PHE A 39 6.31 17.80 18.08
CA PHE A 39 4.92 17.38 18.29
C PHE A 39 4.54 16.31 17.28
N THR A 40 3.68 15.40 17.69
CA THR A 40 2.93 14.56 16.76
C THR A 40 1.53 15.14 16.63
N LEU A 41 1.13 15.49 15.41
CA LEU A 41 -0.23 15.93 15.11
C LEU A 41 -1.00 14.78 14.46
N SER A 42 -1.90 14.18 15.23
CA SER A 42 -2.75 13.10 14.74
C SER A 42 -3.99 13.65 14.03
N THR A 43 -4.30 13.14 12.83
CA THR A 43 -5.49 13.51 12.06
C THR A 43 -5.95 12.38 11.12
N GLU A 44 -7.07 12.55 10.44
CA GLU A 44 -7.65 11.55 9.53
C GLU A 44 -7.50 11.95 8.04
N LEU A 45 -7.73 11.01 7.13
CA LEU A 45 -7.68 11.25 5.68
C LEU A 45 -8.78 12.20 5.21
N GLY A 46 -8.43 13.10 4.29
CA GLY A 46 -9.39 13.95 3.56
C GLY A 46 -9.39 15.40 4.02
N PRO A 47 -9.84 15.73 5.25
CA PRO A 47 -9.90 17.10 5.74
C PRO A 47 -8.55 17.82 5.61
N PRO A 48 -8.53 19.08 5.15
CA PRO A 48 -7.31 19.86 5.12
C PRO A 48 -6.84 20.21 6.53
N ILE A 49 -5.53 20.31 6.72
CA ILE A 49 -4.93 20.84 7.95
C ILE A 49 -4.06 22.05 7.63
N SER A 50 -4.06 23.02 8.54
CA SER A 50 -3.22 24.21 8.45
C SER A 50 -2.18 24.15 9.57
N LEU A 51 -0.91 24.33 9.26
CA LEU A 51 0.13 24.48 10.28
C LEU A 51 0.54 25.95 10.29
N SER A 52 0.48 26.59 11.44
CA SER A 52 0.88 27.99 11.64
C SER A 52 2.17 28.02 12.43
N CYS A 53 3.13 28.82 12.01
CA CYS A 53 4.40 29.01 12.68
C CYS A 53 4.56 30.48 13.04
N LEU A 54 4.78 30.77 14.32
CA LEU A 54 4.88 32.12 14.86
C LEU A 54 6.23 32.31 15.57
N VAL A 55 6.87 33.44 15.29
CA VAL A 55 8.06 33.92 16.01
C VAL A 55 7.63 34.93 17.06
N HIS A 56 7.91 34.63 18.32
CA HIS A 56 7.65 35.56 19.41
C HIS A 56 8.85 36.47 19.68
N ASN A 57 8.56 37.69 20.13
CA ASN A 57 9.55 38.62 20.70
C ASN A 57 10.73 38.96 19.75
N SER A 58 10.45 39.06 18.45
CA SER A 58 11.44 39.55 17.47
C SER A 58 11.38 41.07 17.34
N SER A 59 12.55 41.71 17.35
CA SER A 59 12.70 43.15 17.11
C SER A 59 12.87 43.52 15.63
N GLN A 60 12.91 42.51 14.75
CA GLN A 60 13.08 42.67 13.30
C GLN A 60 12.05 41.83 12.54
N ASP A 61 11.84 42.20 11.28
CA ASP A 61 11.02 41.39 10.39
C ASP A 61 11.73 40.05 10.12
N GLU A 62 11.14 38.94 10.57
CA GLU A 62 11.66 37.59 10.32
C GLU A 62 10.96 36.93 9.13
N GLU A 63 11.76 36.29 8.27
CA GLU A 63 11.30 35.43 7.19
C GLU A 63 11.32 33.96 7.66
N LEU A 64 10.21 33.26 7.41
CA LEU A 64 10.00 31.87 7.81
C LEU A 64 9.87 30.97 6.58
N LEU A 65 10.63 29.88 6.59
CA LEU A 65 10.67 28.88 5.52
C LEU A 65 10.07 27.56 6.02
N TRP A 66 9.24 26.95 5.19
CA TRP A 66 8.65 25.63 5.45
C TRP A 66 9.37 24.53 4.69
N TYR A 67 9.50 23.38 5.34
CA TYR A 67 10.08 22.17 4.79
C TYR A 67 9.13 20.99 5.02
N ARG A 68 8.98 20.15 3.99
CA ARG A 68 8.29 18.86 4.05
C ARG A 68 9.36 17.77 3.90
N GLY A 69 9.69 17.07 4.98
CA GLY A 69 10.93 16.29 5.06
C GLY A 69 12.14 17.18 4.79
N ASP A 70 12.97 16.80 3.82
CA ASP A 70 14.15 17.58 3.43
C ASP A 70 13.86 18.64 2.35
N GLY A 71 12.69 18.60 1.71
CA GLY A 71 12.32 19.48 0.62
C GLY A 71 11.72 20.81 1.11
N GLN A 72 12.21 21.93 0.58
CA GLN A 72 11.61 23.24 0.85
C GLN A 72 10.27 23.38 0.12
N VAL A 73 9.25 23.86 0.83
CA VAL A 73 7.92 24.15 0.26
C VAL A 73 7.93 25.55 -0.33
N ASP A 74 7.62 25.66 -1.62
CA ASP A 74 7.48 26.96 -2.30
C ASP A 74 6.11 27.58 -1.96
N LEU A 75 6.13 28.62 -1.15
CA LEU A 75 4.92 29.36 -0.77
C LEU A 75 4.72 30.49 -1.78
N LYS A 76 3.68 30.36 -2.62
CA LYS A 76 3.40 31.27 -3.75
C LYS A 76 3.14 32.73 -3.35
N ASP A 77 2.93 33.01 -2.08
CA ASP A 77 3.04 34.34 -1.48
C ASP A 77 3.72 34.15 -0.13
N GLY A 78 5.01 34.51 -0.04
CA GLY A 78 5.81 34.42 1.17
C GLY A 78 5.07 35.03 2.35
N ASN A 79 4.76 34.19 3.33
CA ASN A 79 4.10 34.65 4.53
C ASN A 79 4.91 35.77 5.17
N LYS A 80 4.22 36.88 5.41
CA LYS A 80 4.84 38.13 5.82
C LYS A 80 5.02 38.14 7.33
N VAL A 81 6.27 38.38 7.71
CA VAL A 81 6.76 38.90 9.00
C VAL A 81 6.18 38.22 10.24
N ASN A 82 7.03 37.40 10.87
CA ASN A 82 6.83 36.72 12.15
C ASN A 82 5.74 35.63 12.21
N ILE A 83 4.83 35.51 11.23
CA ILE A 83 3.87 34.38 11.15
C ILE A 83 3.89 33.75 9.76
N SER A 84 3.91 32.42 9.68
CA SER A 84 3.81 31.66 8.44
C SER A 84 2.99 30.38 8.55
N ASN A 85 1.98 30.27 7.69
CA ASN A 85 1.10 29.12 7.53
C ASN A 85 1.48 28.24 6.33
N VAL A 86 1.32 26.93 6.47
CA VAL A 86 1.30 25.95 5.36
C VAL A 86 0.04 25.11 5.43
N CYS A 87 -0.60 24.86 4.28
CA CYS A 87 -1.82 24.08 4.20
C CYS A 87 -1.55 22.72 3.53
N ILE A 88 -1.95 21.63 4.17
CA ILE A 88 -1.91 20.27 3.61
C ILE A 88 -3.34 19.92 3.19
N SER A 89 -3.55 19.78 1.87
CA SER A 89 -4.88 19.52 1.31
C SER A 89 -4.81 18.80 -0.04
N PRO A 90 -5.53 17.67 -0.22
CA PRO A 90 -6.15 16.87 0.83
C PRO A 90 -5.09 16.10 1.64
N VAL A 91 -5.38 15.86 2.93
CA VAL A 91 -4.56 14.95 3.76
C VAL A 91 -4.68 13.53 3.24
N ASN A 92 -3.55 12.87 3.01
CA ASN A 92 -3.45 11.55 2.40
C ASN A 92 -2.49 10.63 3.17
N GLU A 93 -2.49 9.33 2.83
CA GLU A 93 -1.64 8.32 3.49
C GLU A 93 -0.14 8.63 3.40
N SER A 94 0.31 9.31 2.35
CA SER A 94 1.73 9.65 2.17
C SER A 94 2.20 10.83 3.01
N ASP A 95 1.27 11.52 3.67
CA ASP A 95 1.59 12.53 4.68
C ASP A 95 1.91 11.88 6.05
N ASN A 96 1.59 10.59 6.25
CA ASN A 96 1.86 9.88 7.50
C ASN A 96 3.36 9.73 7.79
N GLY A 97 3.79 10.06 9.00
CA GLY A 97 5.18 10.07 9.43
C GLY A 97 6.04 11.19 8.85
N VAL A 98 5.47 12.05 7.98
CA VAL A 98 6.20 13.16 7.38
C VAL A 98 6.40 14.26 8.43
N THR A 99 7.66 14.70 8.54
CA THR A 99 8.01 15.85 9.36
C THR A 99 7.83 17.14 8.57
N PHE A 100 7.06 18.07 9.11
CA PHE A 100 7.00 19.45 8.64
C PHE A 100 7.83 20.32 9.58
N SER A 101 8.76 21.08 9.02
CA SER A 101 9.63 21.98 9.79
C SER A 101 9.43 23.42 9.34
N CYS A 102 9.26 24.30 10.31
CA CYS A 102 9.34 25.75 10.11
C CYS A 102 10.69 26.24 10.64
N ARG A 103 11.43 26.96 9.79
CA ARG A 103 12.78 27.44 10.09
C ARG A 103 12.89 28.94 9.83
N LEU A 104 13.68 29.64 10.64
CA LEU A 104 14.07 31.01 10.30
C LEU A 104 14.97 31.00 9.05
N ALA A 105 14.75 31.93 8.13
CA ALA A 105 15.58 32.06 6.93
C ALA A 105 17.01 32.50 7.28
N ARG A 106 17.14 33.40 8.26
CA ARG A 106 18.41 34.00 8.69
C ARG A 106 19.22 33.10 9.61
N ASP A 107 18.56 32.39 10.52
CA ASP A 107 19.18 31.46 11.47
C ASP A 107 18.51 30.08 11.41
N LYS A 108 19.03 29.22 10.55
CA LYS A 108 18.51 27.86 10.35
C LYS A 108 18.68 26.96 11.57
N SER A 109 19.46 27.35 12.59
CA SER A 109 19.57 26.58 13.84
C SER A 109 18.30 26.65 14.67
N VAL A 110 17.49 27.70 14.44
CA VAL A 110 16.23 27.92 15.12
C VAL A 110 15.09 27.37 14.27
N GLN A 111 14.47 26.30 14.76
CA GLN A 111 13.37 25.63 14.08
C GLN A 111 12.38 24.99 15.06
N VAL A 112 11.19 24.71 14.54
CA VAL A 112 10.17 23.89 15.18
C VAL A 112 9.65 22.88 14.17
N SER A 113 9.41 21.65 14.62
CA SER A 113 8.96 20.56 13.76
C SER A 113 7.72 19.88 14.31
N VAL A 114 6.91 19.36 13.40
CA VAL A 114 5.76 18.51 13.72
C VAL A 114 5.79 17.29 12.81
N ILE A 115 5.57 16.12 13.39
CA ILE A 115 5.38 14.86 12.66
C ILE A 115 3.87 14.66 12.50
N LEU A 116 3.41 14.44 11.27
CA LEU A 116 2.01 14.11 11.03
C LEU A 116 1.77 12.62 11.28
N ASP A 117 0.76 12.32 12.09
CA ASP A 117 0.28 10.96 12.34
C ASP A 117 -1.11 10.81 11.69
N ILE A 118 -1.13 10.34 10.45
CA ILE A 118 -2.36 10.20 9.68
C ILE A 118 -2.97 8.84 9.97
N GLN A 119 -4.14 8.87 10.58
CA GLN A 119 -4.92 7.70 10.99
C GLN A 119 -5.87 7.26 9.88
N PHE A 120 -5.83 5.97 9.56
CA PHE A 120 -6.66 5.36 8.52
C PHE A 120 -6.87 3.85 8.75
N PRO A 121 -8.04 3.32 8.35
CA PRO A 121 -8.33 1.89 8.48
C PRO A 121 -7.46 1.03 7.55
N PRO A 122 -7.38 -0.30 7.79
CA PRO A 122 -6.52 -1.18 7.02
C PRO A 122 -6.93 -1.23 5.54
N ARG A 123 -5.97 -0.93 4.65
CA ARG A 123 -6.11 -1.07 3.19
C ARG A 123 -5.21 -2.21 2.72
N LEU A 124 -5.85 -3.23 2.17
CA LEU A 124 -5.20 -4.50 1.84
C LEU A 124 -4.95 -4.64 0.35
N SER A 125 -3.82 -5.24 -0.01
CA SER A 125 -3.47 -5.59 -1.38
C SER A 125 -2.61 -6.86 -1.44
N GLY A 126 -2.55 -7.49 -2.61
CA GLY A 126 -1.82 -8.73 -2.82
C GLY A 126 -2.20 -9.40 -4.13
N GLU A 127 -1.44 -10.41 -4.52
CA GLU A 127 -1.71 -11.21 -5.73
C GLU A 127 -3.01 -12.01 -5.56
N GLU A 128 -3.98 -11.79 -6.44
CA GLU A 128 -5.33 -12.33 -6.27
C GLU A 128 -5.42 -13.84 -6.51
N THR A 129 -4.61 -14.39 -7.41
CA THR A 129 -4.65 -15.83 -7.77
C THR A 129 -3.25 -16.37 -7.87
N LEU A 130 -2.98 -17.50 -7.20
CA LEU A 130 -1.70 -18.18 -7.20
C LEU A 130 -1.87 -19.60 -7.72
N HIS A 131 -1.04 -19.95 -8.71
CA HIS A 131 -0.93 -21.31 -9.24
C HIS A 131 0.33 -21.95 -8.68
N VAL A 132 0.18 -23.11 -8.05
CA VAL A 132 1.31 -23.86 -7.49
C VAL A 132 1.17 -25.34 -7.81
N GLU A 133 2.27 -25.96 -8.20
CA GLU A 133 2.31 -27.41 -8.43
C GLU A 133 2.33 -28.15 -7.08
N GLU A 134 1.63 -29.27 -6.99
CA GLU A 134 1.65 -30.17 -5.83
C GLU A 134 3.08 -30.51 -5.37
N ASP A 135 3.27 -30.71 -4.06
CA ASP A 135 4.56 -30.89 -3.35
C ASP A 135 5.49 -29.67 -3.29
N LYS A 136 5.16 -28.53 -3.92
CA LYS A 136 5.93 -27.27 -3.78
C LYS A 136 5.47 -26.44 -2.59
N ASP A 137 6.28 -25.46 -2.21
CA ASP A 137 5.92 -24.49 -1.17
C ASP A 137 5.25 -23.27 -1.83
N VAL A 138 4.31 -22.64 -1.14
CA VAL A 138 3.65 -21.39 -1.57
C VAL A 138 3.59 -20.40 -0.40
N THR A 139 3.67 -19.11 -0.72
CA THR A 139 3.47 -18.03 0.25
C THR A 139 2.46 -17.04 -0.26
N LEU A 140 1.32 -16.93 0.42
CA LEU A 140 0.34 -15.88 0.20
C LEU A 140 0.80 -14.63 0.96
N THR A 141 0.90 -13.50 0.26
CA THR A 141 1.37 -12.23 0.84
C THR A 141 0.26 -11.18 0.79
N CYS A 142 -0.22 -10.78 1.97
CA CYS A 142 -1.19 -9.72 2.16
C CYS A 142 -0.45 -8.46 2.65
N ASN A 143 -0.33 -7.47 1.77
CA ASN A 143 0.19 -6.15 2.14
C ASN A 143 -0.93 -5.36 2.82
N SER A 144 -0.64 -4.77 3.97
CA SER A 144 -1.58 -4.03 4.81
C SER A 144 -1.04 -2.65 5.14
N LYS A 145 -1.60 -1.62 4.51
CA LYS A 145 -1.39 -0.24 4.97
C LYS A 145 -2.43 0.07 6.04
N SER A 146 -1.99 0.31 7.28
CA SER A 146 -2.87 0.65 8.40
C SER A 146 -2.14 1.55 9.38
N ASN A 147 -2.81 2.57 9.88
CA ASN A 147 -2.34 3.35 11.02
C ASN A 147 -3.53 3.74 11.91
N PRO A 148 -3.61 3.29 13.18
CA PRO A 148 -2.63 2.46 13.90
C PRO A 148 -2.42 1.07 13.29
N GLN A 149 -1.34 0.40 13.71
CA GLN A 149 -1.00 -0.94 13.23
C GLN A 149 -2.17 -1.93 13.42
N ALA A 150 -2.48 -2.69 12.37
CA ALA A 150 -3.51 -3.71 12.39
C ALA A 150 -2.94 -5.10 12.71
N TYR A 151 -3.81 -5.98 13.23
CA TYR A 151 -3.50 -7.39 13.47
C TYR A 151 -4.32 -8.30 12.58
N GLY A 152 -3.70 -9.38 12.10
CA GLY A 152 -4.24 -10.21 11.05
C GLY A 152 -4.70 -11.59 11.49
N ILE A 153 -5.72 -12.10 10.82
CA ILE A 153 -6.13 -13.51 10.86
C ILE A 153 -6.34 -14.00 9.43
N TRP A 154 -5.84 -15.20 9.13
CA TRP A 154 -6.13 -15.89 7.87
C TRP A 154 -7.33 -16.81 8.04
N TYR A 155 -8.16 -16.85 7.00
CA TYR A 155 -9.25 -17.80 6.85
C TYR A 155 -8.98 -18.65 5.60
N LYS A 156 -9.38 -19.91 5.64
CA LYS A 156 -9.50 -20.78 4.45
C LYS A 156 -10.96 -21.17 4.32
N ASP A 157 -11.55 -20.88 3.17
CA ASP A 157 -12.94 -21.21 2.84
C ASP A 157 -13.90 -20.76 3.96
N ASN A 158 -13.74 -19.51 4.41
CA ASN A 158 -14.51 -18.86 5.48
C ASN A 158 -14.36 -19.45 6.90
N HIS A 159 -13.40 -20.35 7.12
CA HIS A 159 -13.06 -20.89 8.43
C HIS A 159 -11.71 -20.36 8.88
N THR A 160 -11.58 -20.00 10.17
CA THR A 160 -10.32 -19.55 10.73
C THR A 160 -9.23 -20.60 10.48
N LEU A 161 -8.11 -20.17 9.90
CA LEU A 161 -7.00 -21.05 9.63
C LEU A 161 -6.27 -21.35 10.96
N THR A 162 -6.64 -22.46 11.58
CA THR A 162 -5.97 -22.91 12.81
C THR A 162 -4.63 -23.54 12.45
N LEU A 163 -3.53 -23.05 13.05
CA LEU A 163 -2.16 -23.54 12.85
C LEU A 163 -1.90 -24.96 13.40
N GLN A 164 -2.92 -25.81 13.54
CA GLN A 164 -2.75 -27.18 14.01
C GLN A 164 -2.02 -28.07 12.99
N GLN A 165 -1.84 -27.59 11.76
CA GLN A 165 -1.10 -28.28 10.72
C GLN A 165 0.35 -27.79 10.69
N SER A 166 1.30 -28.70 10.92
CA SER A 166 2.76 -28.44 10.91
C SER A 166 3.31 -27.88 9.59
N ARG A 167 2.50 -27.81 8.53
CA ARG A 167 2.86 -27.28 7.21
C ARG A 167 2.58 -25.78 7.04
N HIS A 168 1.79 -25.16 7.93
CA HIS A 168 1.38 -23.76 7.83
C HIS A 168 2.24 -22.88 8.74
N GLU A 169 2.80 -21.81 8.19
CA GLU A 169 3.63 -20.84 8.90
C GLU A 169 3.09 -19.42 8.68
N LEU A 170 2.87 -18.68 9.77
CA LEU A 170 2.43 -17.28 9.72
C LEU A 170 3.59 -16.35 10.03
N TYR A 171 3.64 -15.23 9.32
CA TYR A 171 4.58 -14.15 9.57
C TYR A 171 3.86 -12.81 9.42
N GLN A 172 3.92 -11.95 10.43
CA GLN A 172 3.30 -10.64 10.41
C GLN A 172 4.29 -9.54 10.82
N THR A 173 4.21 -8.41 10.10
CA THR A 173 4.85 -7.14 10.40
C THR A 173 3.79 -6.03 10.43
N SER A 174 4.20 -4.77 10.58
CA SER A 174 3.29 -3.63 10.45
C SER A 174 2.68 -3.48 9.05
N GLU A 175 3.40 -3.91 8.01
CA GLU A 175 3.02 -3.68 6.60
C GLU A 175 2.63 -4.94 5.85
N ILE A 176 3.01 -6.12 6.34
CA ILE A 176 2.88 -7.39 5.61
C ILE A 176 2.39 -8.49 6.55
N PHE A 177 1.40 -9.27 6.09
CA PHE A 177 0.95 -10.51 6.70
C PHE A 177 1.04 -11.67 5.69
N ARG A 178 1.85 -12.68 6.01
CA ARG A 178 2.16 -13.82 5.14
C ARG A 178 1.66 -15.12 5.73
N LEU A 179 1.12 -15.96 4.85
CA LEU A 179 0.83 -17.36 5.10
C LEU A 179 1.69 -18.21 4.17
N SER A 180 2.60 -19.00 4.73
CA SER A 180 3.38 -19.98 3.98
C SER A 180 2.85 -21.39 4.22
N ILE A 181 2.69 -22.15 3.14
CA ILE A 181 2.21 -23.53 3.16
C ILE A 181 3.28 -24.39 2.50
N LYS A 182 3.87 -25.30 3.27
CA LYS A 182 4.91 -26.22 2.80
C LYS A 182 4.28 -27.45 2.14
N LYS A 183 4.87 -27.92 1.04
CA LYS A 183 4.44 -29.12 0.30
C LYS A 183 2.93 -29.15 0.10
N VAL A 184 2.43 -28.20 -0.69
CA VAL A 184 0.99 -28.02 -0.96
C VAL A 184 0.37 -29.29 -1.52
N GLN A 185 -0.88 -29.54 -1.11
CA GLN A 185 -1.69 -30.69 -1.50
C GLN A 185 -2.97 -30.23 -2.19
N LYS A 186 -3.65 -31.10 -2.93
CA LYS A 186 -4.94 -30.77 -3.56
C LYS A 186 -6.01 -30.24 -2.60
N SER A 187 -5.98 -30.66 -1.34
CA SER A 187 -6.87 -30.17 -0.28
C SER A 187 -6.59 -28.72 0.16
N ASP A 188 -5.39 -28.20 -0.14
CA ASP A 188 -5.04 -26.81 0.11
C ASP A 188 -5.69 -25.86 -0.92
N ASN A 189 -6.22 -26.37 -2.03
CA ASN A 189 -6.99 -25.57 -2.97
C ASN A 189 -8.19 -24.90 -2.26
N GLY A 190 -8.43 -23.62 -2.57
CA GLY A 190 -9.52 -22.88 -1.93
C GLY A 190 -9.32 -21.37 -1.96
N THR A 191 -10.24 -20.68 -1.28
CA THR A 191 -10.17 -19.23 -1.09
C THR A 191 -9.57 -18.95 0.27
N TYR A 192 -8.47 -18.19 0.29
CA TYR A 192 -7.81 -17.72 1.49
C TYR A 192 -8.13 -16.25 1.69
N THR A 193 -8.70 -15.90 2.83
CA THR A 193 -9.04 -14.50 3.16
C THR A 193 -8.09 -13.99 4.23
N CYS A 194 -7.36 -12.92 3.91
CA CYS A 194 -6.62 -12.12 4.88
C CYS A 194 -7.58 -11.10 5.48
N MET A 195 -7.80 -11.15 6.79
CA MET A 195 -8.53 -10.10 7.52
C MET A 195 -7.54 -9.37 8.43
N MET A 196 -7.46 -8.05 8.29
CA MET A 196 -6.67 -7.20 9.18
C MET A 196 -7.61 -6.29 9.97
N GLN A 197 -7.42 -6.21 11.28
CA GLN A 197 -8.24 -5.41 12.19
C GLN A 197 -7.41 -4.38 12.95
N SER A 198 -7.89 -3.14 12.96
CA SER A 198 -7.37 -2.01 13.72
C SER A 198 -8.47 -1.39 14.58
N LEU A 199 -8.12 -0.40 15.40
CA LEU A 199 -9.08 0.40 16.16
C LEU A 199 -10.01 1.24 15.27
N LEU A 200 -9.62 1.52 14.01
CA LEU A 200 -10.39 2.33 13.06
C LEU A 200 -11.25 1.48 12.12
N GLY A 201 -11.26 0.16 12.30
CA GLY A 201 -12.02 -0.77 11.49
C GLY A 201 -11.19 -1.93 10.96
N SER A 202 -11.78 -2.71 10.07
CA SER A 202 -11.17 -3.88 9.46
C SER A 202 -11.13 -3.80 7.94
N GLY A 203 -10.15 -4.48 7.35
CA GLY A 203 -10.05 -4.72 5.92
C GLY A 203 -9.96 -6.22 5.65
N THR A 204 -10.51 -6.66 4.51
CA THR A 204 -10.40 -8.04 4.04
C THR A 204 -9.90 -8.10 2.60
N ARG A 205 -9.15 -9.15 2.27
CA ARG A 205 -8.71 -9.43 0.91
C ARG A 205 -8.69 -10.94 0.67
N ASP A 206 -9.30 -11.36 -0.43
CA ASP A 206 -9.34 -12.75 -0.86
C ASP A 206 -8.20 -13.07 -1.82
N PHE A 207 -7.74 -14.32 -1.72
CA PHE A 207 -6.67 -14.93 -2.50
C PHE A 207 -7.14 -16.32 -2.94
N TYR A 208 -6.99 -16.63 -4.23
CA TYR A 208 -7.39 -17.91 -4.80
C TYR A 208 -6.15 -18.79 -5.00
N LEU A 209 -6.04 -19.88 -4.21
CA LEU A 209 -4.95 -20.83 -4.37
C LEU A 209 -5.40 -21.99 -5.26
N ILE A 210 -4.71 -22.16 -6.39
CA ILE A 210 -4.94 -23.23 -7.36
C ILE A 210 -3.76 -24.20 -7.31
N VAL A 211 -4.03 -25.43 -6.87
CA VAL A 211 -3.00 -26.48 -6.79
C VAL A 211 -3.05 -27.36 -8.04
N GLU A 212 -2.04 -27.22 -8.89
CA GLU A 212 -1.87 -27.95 -10.14
C GLU A 212 -1.28 -29.34 -9.91
N ASP A 213 -1.59 -30.28 -10.79
CA ASP A 213 -1.01 -31.62 -10.71
C ASP A 213 0.51 -31.57 -10.88
N LYS A 214 1.19 -32.46 -10.18
CA LYS A 214 2.63 -32.65 -10.36
C LYS A 214 2.92 -32.98 -11.83
N LYS A 215 3.75 -32.16 -12.47
CA LYS A 215 4.19 -32.44 -13.83
C LYS A 215 4.98 -33.76 -13.83
N PRO A 216 4.69 -34.70 -14.74
CA PRO A 216 5.41 -35.96 -14.79
C PRO A 216 6.89 -35.66 -15.09
N VAL A 217 7.75 -35.99 -14.12
CA VAL A 217 9.20 -35.94 -14.31
C VAL A 217 9.59 -37.23 -15.02
N PHE A 218 9.78 -37.16 -16.34
CA PHE A 218 10.30 -38.31 -17.07
C PHE A 218 11.76 -38.55 -16.67
N PRO A 219 12.11 -39.74 -16.13
CA PRO A 219 13.48 -40.05 -15.78
C PRO A 219 14.37 -39.97 -17.02
N LYS A 220 15.58 -39.42 -16.86
CA LYS A 220 16.50 -39.21 -17.99
C LYS A 220 16.82 -40.53 -18.69
N GLU A 221 16.84 -41.62 -17.94
CA GLU A 221 17.04 -42.99 -18.42
C GLU A 221 15.93 -43.43 -19.37
N ALA A 222 14.67 -43.08 -19.10
CA ALA A 222 13.55 -43.39 -19.98
C ALA A 222 13.61 -42.57 -21.27
N ILE A 223 14.03 -41.29 -21.19
CA ILE A 223 14.25 -40.45 -22.36
C ILE A 223 15.37 -41.04 -23.23
N ILE A 224 16.50 -41.41 -22.60
CA ILE A 224 17.64 -42.03 -23.31
C ILE A 224 17.22 -43.34 -23.96
N ALA A 225 16.52 -44.22 -23.22
CA ALA A 225 16.04 -45.49 -23.76
C ALA A 225 15.11 -45.28 -24.97
N ALA A 226 14.18 -44.33 -24.90
CA ALA A 226 13.31 -44.00 -26.02
C ALA A 226 14.10 -43.50 -27.25
N VAL A 227 15.08 -42.61 -27.05
CA VAL A 227 15.94 -42.12 -28.13
C VAL A 227 16.75 -43.26 -28.76
N VAL A 228 17.32 -44.15 -27.95
CA VAL A 228 18.08 -45.31 -28.43
C VAL A 228 17.18 -46.25 -29.22
N VAL A 229 15.97 -46.55 -28.72
CA VAL A 229 15.00 -47.39 -29.43
C VAL A 229 14.62 -46.78 -30.78
N VAL A 230 14.34 -45.47 -30.82
CA VAL A 230 14.05 -44.77 -32.08
C VAL A 230 15.23 -44.82 -33.04
N ALA A 231 16.45 -44.56 -32.57
CA ALA A 231 17.66 -44.62 -33.40
C ALA A 231 17.89 -46.02 -33.98
N ILE A 232 17.70 -47.07 -33.16
CA ILE A 232 17.81 -48.46 -33.59
C ILE A 232 16.74 -48.80 -34.64
N ILE A 233 15.48 -48.41 -34.42
CA ILE A 233 14.39 -48.64 -35.38
C ILE A 233 14.67 -47.94 -36.70
N VAL A 234 15.12 -46.68 -36.66
CA VAL A 234 15.49 -45.92 -37.85
C VAL A 234 16.66 -46.59 -38.58
N PHE A 235 17.68 -47.02 -37.86
CA PHE A 235 18.84 -47.71 -38.44
C PHE A 235 18.42 -49.01 -39.14
N PHE A 236 17.66 -49.88 -38.47
CA PHE A 236 17.16 -51.12 -39.06
C PHE A 236 16.20 -50.85 -40.24
N GLY A 237 15.39 -49.79 -40.17
CA GLY A 237 14.55 -49.36 -41.28
C GLY A 237 15.36 -48.95 -42.52
N ILE A 238 16.45 -48.20 -42.33
CA ILE A 238 17.37 -47.80 -43.41
C ILE A 238 18.05 -49.03 -44.02
N VAL A 239 18.56 -49.94 -43.18
CA VAL A 239 19.23 -51.17 -43.63
C VAL A 239 18.26 -52.05 -44.43
N ALA A 240 17.05 -52.29 -43.92
CA ALA A 240 16.04 -53.09 -44.60
C ALA A 240 15.61 -52.48 -45.95
N ARG A 241 15.58 -51.14 -46.05
CA ARG A 241 15.30 -50.44 -47.31
C ARG A 241 16.45 -50.61 -48.31
N ARG A 242 17.70 -50.61 -47.84
CA ARG A 242 18.89 -50.83 -48.67
C ARG A 242 18.96 -52.26 -49.22
N ASP A 243 18.59 -53.24 -48.40
CA ASP A 243 18.58 -54.66 -48.77
C ASP A 243 17.53 -54.98 -49.85
N LYS A 244 16.41 -54.24 -49.87
CA LYS A 244 15.42 -54.32 -50.95
C LYS A 244 15.90 -53.75 -52.28
N PHE A 245 16.84 -52.81 -52.29
CA PHE A 245 17.43 -52.29 -53.55
C PHE A 245 18.43 -53.26 -54.19
N PHE A 246 19.11 -54.11 -53.40
CA PHE A 246 20.07 -55.08 -53.92
C PHE A 246 19.44 -56.38 -54.44
N LYS A 247 18.15 -56.63 -54.19
CA LYS A 247 17.42 -57.82 -54.66
C LYS A 247 16.62 -57.61 -55.97
N VAL A 248 16.71 -56.43 -56.60
CA VAL A 248 15.96 -56.07 -57.83
C VAL A 248 16.91 -55.88 -59.03
N TRP A 249 18.12 -56.42 -58.98
CA TRP A 249 19.06 -56.45 -60.10
C TRP A 249 19.54 -57.89 -60.37
#